data_AF-A0A6G0RIN6-F1
#
_entry.id   AF-A0A6G0RIN6-F1
#
_cell.length_a   1.000
_cell.length_b   1.000
_cell.length_c   1.000
_cell.angle_alpha   90.00
_cell.angle_beta   90.00
_cell.angle_gamma   90.00
#
_symmetry.space_group_name_H-M   'P 1'
#
loop_
_entity.id
_entity.type
_entity.pdbx_description
1 polymer ?
#
loop_
_entity_poly.entity_id
_entity_poly.type
_entity_poly.pdbx_seq_one_letter_code
_entity_poly.pdbx_strand_id
1 'polypeptide(L)'
;MLRLNDFLDDFSADCTIADAYKRTNSVRLMQYVAAREDPDEMDPFYRRWLFNKTTEMAAARGDLQSLQWLVESYLPDEFLTKAVAAAAANGHLPVLEWLFERHRDRGYWGNTEMCGALTNGHVKVVEWLRTHAAPRSECLGEVMDAAVRAASLDTVKWLHDEHKVMSCATGSWDQPAKDGPLSFLKFLHAHSIGSPGDKVDGRSLEVPNSDWRFNEWSGKVNLRRARGNIANTCWICDSASLRLEQM
;
A
#
# COMPACT_ATOMS: atom_id res chain seq x y z
N MET A 1 -30.97 36.40 -22.42
CA MET A 1 -31.05 36.83 -21.01
C MET A 1 -29.95 36.11 -20.27
N LEU A 2 -28.86 36.80 -19.95
CA LEU A 2 -27.84 36.28 -19.04
C LEU A 2 -28.53 36.03 -17.69
N ARG A 3 -28.45 34.81 -17.18
CA ARG A 3 -29.05 34.48 -15.88
C ARG A 3 -28.18 35.17 -14.82
N LEU A 4 -28.79 35.64 -13.73
CA LEU A 4 -28.09 36.32 -12.63
C LEU A 4 -26.89 35.50 -12.08
N ASN A 5 -26.90 34.18 -12.29
CA ASN A 5 -25.80 33.27 -11.95
C ASN A 5 -24.52 33.51 -12.77
N ASP A 6 -24.63 33.97 -14.01
CA ASP A 6 -23.48 34.22 -14.90
C ASP A 6 -22.58 35.36 -14.37
N PHE A 7 -23.10 36.20 -13.47
CA PHE A 7 -22.39 37.34 -12.89
C PHE A 7 -21.72 37.03 -11.54
N LEU A 8 -22.07 35.89 -10.91
CA LEU A 8 -21.44 35.39 -9.68
C LEU A 8 -20.43 34.26 -9.96
N ASP A 9 -20.26 33.89 -11.22
CA ASP A 9 -19.44 32.77 -11.67
C ASP A 9 -17.99 33.19 -11.96
N ASP A 10 -17.20 33.32 -10.89
CA ASP A 10 -15.72 33.22 -11.00
C ASP A 10 -15.26 31.78 -11.33
N PHE A 11 -16.20 30.84 -11.47
CA PHE A 11 -15.94 29.44 -11.83
C PHE A 11 -16.46 29.16 -13.24
N SER A 12 -15.58 28.65 -14.09
CA SER A 12 -15.91 28.21 -15.46
C SER A 12 -17.12 27.27 -15.45
N ALA A 13 -18.01 27.40 -16.45
CA ALA A 13 -19.13 26.49 -16.66
C ALA A 13 -18.70 25.01 -16.77
N ASP A 14 -17.44 24.77 -17.16
CA ASP A 14 -16.84 23.44 -17.28
C ASP A 14 -16.26 22.89 -15.95
N CYS A 15 -16.42 23.61 -14.83
CA CYS A 15 -15.85 23.19 -13.56
C CYS A 15 -16.60 21.98 -13.01
N THR A 16 -15.92 20.83 -12.95
CA THR A 16 -16.46 19.59 -12.39
C THR A 16 -16.31 19.52 -10.87
N ILE A 17 -17.08 18.65 -10.19
CA ILE A 17 -16.88 18.41 -8.75
C ILE A 17 -15.44 17.99 -8.41
N ALA A 18 -14.77 17.26 -9.29
CA ALA A 18 -13.38 16.84 -9.07
C ALA A 18 -12.41 18.02 -9.17
N ASP A 19 -12.62 18.94 -10.11
CA ASP A 19 -11.79 20.14 -10.25
C ASP A 19 -11.99 21.10 -9.08
N ALA A 20 -13.25 21.31 -8.67
CA ALA A 20 -13.60 22.08 -7.50
C ALA A 20 -12.91 21.53 -6.25
N TYR A 21 -12.98 20.21 -6.04
CA TYR A 21 -12.34 19.55 -4.91
C TYR A 21 -10.82 19.62 -5.00
N LYS A 22 -10.23 19.38 -6.17
CA LYS A 22 -8.78 19.44 -6.38
C LYS A 22 -8.18 20.79 -6.02
N ARG A 23 -8.91 21.88 -6.32
CA ARG A 23 -8.46 23.26 -6.08
C ARG A 23 -8.67 23.71 -4.64
N THR A 24 -9.75 23.31 -3.99
CA THR A 24 -10.21 23.94 -2.74
C THR A 24 -10.33 22.98 -1.56
N ASN A 25 -10.44 21.68 -1.80
CA ASN A 25 -10.85 20.67 -0.82
C ASN A 25 -12.15 21.02 -0.06
N SER A 26 -13.02 21.84 -0.66
CA SER A 26 -14.22 22.34 0.00
C SER A 26 -15.45 21.53 -0.42
N VAL A 27 -16.07 20.83 0.54
CA VAL A 27 -17.36 20.16 0.34
C VAL A 27 -18.45 21.12 -0.13
N ARG A 28 -18.42 22.37 0.35
CA ARG A 28 -19.42 23.38 0.01
C ARG A 28 -19.34 23.78 -1.45
N LEU A 29 -18.13 23.90 -2.00
CA LEU A 29 -17.96 24.20 -3.42
C LEU A 29 -18.36 23.01 -4.29
N MET A 30 -18.03 21.78 -3.87
CA MET A 30 -18.52 20.58 -4.57
C MET A 30 -20.04 20.51 -4.58
N GLN A 31 -20.70 20.78 -3.45
CA GLN A 31 -22.16 20.84 -3.35
C GLN A 31 -22.76 21.89 -4.29
N TYR A 32 -22.13 23.06 -4.38
CA TYR A 32 -22.56 24.12 -5.29
C TYR A 32 -22.44 23.70 -6.76
N VAL A 33 -21.33 23.07 -7.14
CA VAL A 33 -21.12 22.56 -8.51
C VAL A 33 -22.11 21.44 -8.82
N ALA A 34 -22.23 20.43 -7.94
CA ALA A 34 -23.14 19.30 -8.13
C ALA A 34 -24.62 19.71 -8.24
N ALA A 35 -25.04 20.76 -7.52
CA ALA A 35 -26.41 21.28 -7.61
C ALA A 35 -26.74 21.92 -8.97
N ARG A 36 -25.72 22.21 -9.79
CA ARG A 36 -25.84 22.78 -11.13
C ARG A 36 -25.65 21.77 -12.25
N GLU A 37 -25.12 20.60 -11.93
CA GLU A 37 -24.97 19.51 -12.88
C GLU A 37 -26.36 19.03 -13.30
N ASP A 38 -26.60 18.94 -14.60
CA ASP A 38 -27.80 18.29 -15.14
C ASP A 38 -27.52 16.79 -15.32
N PRO A 39 -28.16 15.90 -14.54
CA PRO A 39 -27.95 14.46 -14.66
C PRO A 39 -28.35 13.88 -16.01
N ASP A 40 -29.28 14.52 -16.73
CA ASP A 40 -29.80 14.04 -18.01
C ASP A 40 -28.86 14.40 -19.18
N GLU A 41 -28.07 15.46 -19.03
CA GLU A 41 -27.03 15.84 -20.00
C GLU A 41 -25.70 15.11 -19.75
N MET A 42 -25.43 14.70 -18.52
CA MET A 42 -24.16 14.09 -18.16
C MET A 42 -24.13 12.59 -18.45
N ASP A 43 -23.14 12.16 -19.25
CA ASP A 43 -22.92 10.73 -19.49
C ASP A 43 -22.74 9.95 -18.16
N PRO A 44 -23.51 8.87 -17.93
CA PRO A 44 -23.45 8.10 -16.68
C PRO A 44 -22.06 7.52 -16.37
N PHE A 45 -21.30 7.12 -17.38
CA PHE A 45 -19.94 6.60 -17.18
C PHE A 45 -18.98 7.70 -16.76
N TYR A 46 -19.10 8.88 -17.37
CA TYR A 46 -18.34 10.06 -16.99
C TYR A 46 -18.65 10.51 -15.57
N ARG A 47 -19.94 10.56 -15.19
CA ARG A 47 -20.39 10.89 -13.83
C ARG A 47 -19.81 9.92 -12.79
N ARG A 48 -19.84 8.62 -13.08
CA ARG A 48 -19.23 7.59 -12.23
C ARG A 48 -17.71 7.72 -12.13
N TRP A 49 -17.04 8.01 -13.25
CA TRP A 49 -15.60 8.25 -13.27
C TRP A 49 -15.24 9.46 -12.38
N LEU A 50 -16.01 10.54 -12.48
CA LEU A 50 -15.83 11.76 -11.72
C LEU A 50 -16.01 11.52 -10.21
N PHE A 51 -17.05 10.78 -9.83
CA PHE A 51 -17.26 10.32 -8.46
C PHE A 51 -16.09 9.49 -7.93
N ASN A 52 -15.67 8.46 -8.68
CA ASN A 52 -14.55 7.60 -8.31
C ASN A 52 -13.26 8.40 -8.13
N LYS A 53 -13.04 9.40 -8.98
CA LYS A 53 -11.85 10.25 -8.88
C LYS A 53 -11.90 11.17 -7.67
N THR A 54 -13.05 11.76 -7.41
CA THR A 54 -13.23 12.71 -6.30
C THR A 54 -13.17 11.99 -4.95
N THR A 55 -13.82 10.82 -4.84
CA THR A 55 -13.77 9.98 -3.63
C THR A 55 -12.37 9.43 -3.36
N GLU A 56 -11.64 9.01 -4.40
CA GLU A 56 -10.21 8.64 -4.28
C GLU A 56 -9.39 9.80 -3.68
N MET A 57 -9.57 11.02 -4.18
CA MET A 57 -8.87 12.21 -3.69
C MET A 57 -9.26 12.59 -2.26
N ALA A 58 -10.53 12.48 -1.90
CA ALA A 58 -11.01 12.79 -0.55
C ALA A 58 -10.49 11.77 0.46
N ALA A 59 -10.58 10.48 0.10
CA ALA A 59 -10.07 9.39 0.91
C ALA A 59 -8.54 9.44 1.08
N ALA A 60 -7.78 9.78 0.04
CA ALA A 60 -6.33 9.97 0.10
C ALA A 60 -5.89 11.13 1.01
N ARG A 61 -6.80 12.06 1.34
CA ARG A 61 -6.55 13.20 2.23
C ARG A 61 -7.12 13.01 3.63
N GLY A 62 -7.88 11.94 3.86
CA GLY A 62 -8.57 11.71 5.11
C GLY A 62 -9.75 12.65 5.33
N ASP A 63 -10.27 13.29 4.28
CA ASP A 63 -11.39 14.23 4.35
C ASP A 63 -12.71 13.46 4.43
N LEU A 64 -13.05 13.05 5.65
CA LEU A 64 -14.24 12.27 5.94
C LEU A 64 -15.53 13.04 5.61
N GLN A 65 -15.54 14.36 5.80
CA GLN A 65 -16.73 15.18 5.58
C GLN A 65 -17.12 15.21 4.10
N SER A 66 -16.15 15.49 3.24
CA SER A 66 -16.34 15.46 1.79
C SER A 66 -16.72 14.07 1.30
N LEU A 67 -16.07 13.04 1.84
CA LEU A 67 -16.34 11.65 1.46
C LEU A 67 -17.75 11.22 1.86
N GLN A 68 -18.21 11.53 3.07
CA GLN A 68 -19.58 11.28 3.53
C GLN A 68 -20.60 11.86 2.57
N TRP A 69 -20.44 13.13 2.21
CA TRP A 69 -21.37 13.77 1.28
C TRP A 69 -21.38 13.12 -0.11
N LEU A 70 -20.19 12.81 -0.67
CA LEU A 70 -20.10 12.14 -1.97
C LEU A 70 -20.82 10.78 -1.95
N VAL A 71 -20.55 9.98 -0.92
CA VAL A 71 -20.98 8.59 -0.82
C VAL A 71 -22.44 8.44 -0.39
N GLU A 72 -22.97 9.35 0.42
CA GLU A 72 -24.34 9.29 0.94
C GLU A 72 -25.32 10.12 0.09
N SER A 73 -24.86 11.20 -0.57
CA SER A 73 -25.75 12.12 -1.30
C SER A 73 -25.51 12.21 -2.81
N TYR A 74 -24.26 12.13 -3.27
CA TYR A 74 -23.96 12.35 -4.69
C TYR A 74 -24.17 11.08 -5.54
N LEU A 75 -23.57 9.95 -5.15
CA LEU A 75 -23.80 8.63 -5.78
C LEU A 75 -23.81 7.50 -4.71
N PRO A 76 -24.99 7.11 -4.21
CA PRO A 76 -25.12 6.16 -3.09
C PRO A 76 -24.94 4.69 -3.45
N ASP A 77 -25.00 4.31 -4.72
CA ASP A 77 -24.95 2.89 -5.13
C ASP A 77 -23.61 2.48 -5.74
N GLU A 78 -22.66 3.42 -5.86
CA GLU A 78 -21.39 3.18 -6.54
C GLU A 78 -20.33 2.52 -5.66
N PHE A 79 -19.44 1.75 -6.29
CA PHE A 79 -18.35 1.05 -5.62
C PHE A 79 -17.24 2.00 -5.15
N LEU A 80 -16.69 1.72 -3.96
CA LEU A 80 -15.74 2.56 -3.24
C LEU A 80 -14.33 1.96 -3.21
N THR A 81 -14.05 0.92 -3.99
CA THR A 81 -12.77 0.19 -3.98
C THR A 81 -11.55 1.09 -4.13
N LYS A 82 -11.63 2.12 -4.99
CA LYS A 82 -10.55 3.10 -5.16
C LYS A 82 -10.38 4.00 -3.94
N ALA A 83 -11.48 4.42 -3.32
CA ALA A 83 -11.46 5.22 -2.10
C ALA A 83 -10.88 4.44 -0.92
N VAL A 84 -11.28 3.17 -0.75
CA VAL A 84 -10.73 2.26 0.29
C VAL A 84 -9.23 2.09 0.09
N ALA A 85 -8.78 1.76 -1.13
CA ALA A 85 -7.36 1.61 -1.44
C ALA A 85 -6.57 2.91 -1.17
N ALA A 86 -7.11 4.06 -1.56
CA ALA A 86 -6.48 5.36 -1.34
C ALA A 86 -6.38 5.73 0.14
N ALA A 87 -7.44 5.50 0.93
CA ALA A 87 -7.42 5.73 2.37
C ALA A 87 -6.37 4.85 3.06
N ALA A 88 -6.30 3.57 2.70
CA ALA A 88 -5.34 2.64 3.28
C ALA A 88 -3.89 2.97 2.90
N ALA A 89 -3.66 3.30 1.63
CA ALA A 89 -2.34 3.72 1.13
C ALA A 89 -1.85 5.04 1.75
N ASN A 90 -2.73 5.87 2.33
CA ASN A 90 -2.35 7.12 2.99
C ASN A 90 -2.50 7.07 4.52
N GLY A 91 -2.86 5.92 5.08
CA GLY A 91 -2.91 5.72 6.54
C GLY A 91 -4.14 6.31 7.22
N HIS A 92 -5.21 6.61 6.48
CA HIS A 92 -6.42 7.25 7.01
C HIS A 92 -7.39 6.24 7.63
N LEU A 93 -7.02 5.72 8.80
CA LEU A 93 -7.82 4.75 9.55
C LEU A 93 -9.27 5.20 9.82
N PRO A 94 -9.57 6.46 10.23
CA PRO A 94 -10.96 6.88 10.48
C PRO A 94 -11.87 6.79 9.24
N VAL A 95 -11.29 6.98 8.04
CA VAL A 95 -12.02 6.82 6.78
C VAL A 95 -12.32 5.34 6.52
N LEU A 96 -11.37 4.45 6.78
CA LEU A 96 -11.56 3.01 6.62
C LEU A 96 -12.58 2.44 7.60
N GLU A 97 -12.52 2.86 8.86
CA GLU A 97 -13.50 2.48 9.88
C GLU A 97 -14.92 2.87 9.44
N TRP A 98 -15.11 4.12 9.03
CA TRP A 98 -16.41 4.59 8.55
C TRP A 98 -16.88 3.86 7.29
N LEU A 99 -16.00 3.65 6.30
CA LEU A 99 -16.33 2.90 5.08
C LEU A 99 -16.70 1.45 5.39
N PHE A 100 -16.02 0.82 6.34
CA PHE A 100 -16.27 -0.57 6.71
C PHE A 100 -17.53 -0.75 7.55
N GLU A 101 -17.83 0.19 8.46
CA GLU A 101 -19.03 0.10 9.29
C GLU A 101 -20.32 0.35 8.49
N ARG A 102 -20.28 1.28 7.52
CA ARG A 102 -21.49 1.74 6.81
C ARG A 102 -21.62 1.26 5.37
N HIS A 103 -20.50 0.95 4.71
CA HIS A 103 -20.44 0.72 3.27
C HIS A 103 -19.57 -0.49 2.90
N ARG A 104 -19.51 -1.49 3.77
CA ARG A 104 -18.65 -2.68 3.61
C ARG A 104 -18.83 -3.38 2.27
N ASP A 105 -20.08 -3.55 1.86
CA ASP A 105 -20.52 -4.23 0.65
C ASP A 105 -20.22 -3.45 -0.64
N ARG A 106 -19.98 -2.14 -0.51
CA ARG A 106 -19.61 -1.26 -1.62
C ARG A 106 -18.11 -1.27 -1.92
N GLY A 107 -17.29 -1.99 -1.15
CA GLY A 107 -15.84 -2.10 -1.36
C GLY A 107 -15.37 -3.55 -1.49
N TYR A 108 -14.35 -3.77 -2.32
CA TYR A 108 -13.58 -5.01 -2.24
C TYR A 108 -12.48 -4.85 -1.19
N TRP A 109 -12.49 -5.76 -0.23
CA TRP A 109 -11.54 -5.81 0.88
C TRP A 109 -10.69 -7.09 0.80
N GLY A 110 -9.49 -7.02 1.35
CA GLY A 110 -8.56 -8.13 1.50
C GLY A 110 -7.47 -8.22 0.43
N ASN A 111 -7.17 -7.14 -0.29
CA ASN A 111 -6.03 -7.13 -1.21
C ASN A 111 -5.41 -5.74 -1.36
N THR A 112 -5.96 -4.91 -2.25
CA THR A 112 -5.34 -3.66 -2.72
C THR A 112 -5.07 -2.68 -1.57
N GLU A 113 -6.00 -2.60 -0.62
CA GLU A 113 -5.91 -1.74 0.55
C GLU A 113 -4.83 -2.21 1.53
N MET A 114 -4.73 -3.53 1.78
CA MET A 114 -3.66 -4.12 2.59
C MET A 114 -2.29 -3.91 1.93
N CYS A 115 -2.18 -4.18 0.63
CA CYS A 115 -0.95 -3.99 -0.15
C CYS A 115 -0.50 -2.52 -0.14
N GLY A 116 -1.43 -1.57 -0.29
CA GLY A 116 -1.16 -0.14 -0.21
C GLY A 116 -0.69 0.30 1.17
N ALA A 117 -1.37 -0.15 2.23
CA ALA A 117 -0.98 0.15 3.60
C ALA A 117 0.40 -0.40 3.96
N LEU A 118 0.73 -1.62 3.51
CA LEU A 118 2.05 -2.23 3.67
C LEU A 118 3.14 -1.44 2.95
N THR A 119 2.92 -1.15 1.67
CA THR A 119 3.91 -0.47 0.83
C THR A 119 4.29 0.90 1.37
N ASN A 120 3.34 1.62 1.98
CA ASN A 120 3.57 2.95 2.55
C ASN A 120 3.82 2.93 4.07
N GLY A 121 3.97 1.75 4.68
CA GLY A 121 4.37 1.60 6.08
C GLY A 121 3.31 2.00 7.11
N HIS A 122 2.02 1.96 6.75
CA HIS A 122 0.92 2.33 7.65
C HIS A 122 0.52 1.19 8.60
N VAL A 123 1.40 0.90 9.57
CA VAL A 123 1.27 -0.24 10.51
C VAL A 123 -0.11 -0.31 11.18
N LYS A 124 -0.64 0.82 11.70
CA LYS A 124 -1.96 0.85 12.35
C LYS A 124 -3.10 0.42 11.43
N VAL A 125 -3.03 0.80 10.15
CA VAL A 125 -4.01 0.38 9.15
C VAL A 125 -3.87 -1.11 8.86
N VAL A 126 -2.65 -1.62 8.73
CA VAL A 126 -2.40 -3.06 8.53
C VAL A 126 -2.94 -3.89 9.69
N GLU A 127 -2.69 -3.50 10.93
CA GLU A 127 -3.23 -4.17 12.12
C GLU A 127 -4.76 -4.19 12.14
N TRP A 128 -5.39 -3.06 11.80
CA TRP A 128 -6.83 -2.96 11.73
C TRP A 128 -7.40 -3.82 10.58
N LEU A 129 -6.79 -3.79 9.39
CA LEU A 129 -7.20 -4.61 8.25
C LEU A 129 -7.06 -6.11 8.54
N ARG A 130 -5.99 -6.53 9.22
CA ARG A 130 -5.80 -7.93 9.62
C ARG A 130 -6.94 -8.46 10.48
N THR A 131 -7.50 -7.60 11.35
CA THR A 131 -8.54 -7.99 12.31
C THR A 131 -9.96 -7.90 11.74
N HIS A 132 -10.22 -6.97 10.82
CA HIS A 132 -11.57 -6.69 10.31
C HIS A 132 -11.79 -7.17 8.87
N ALA A 133 -10.74 -7.19 8.06
CA ALA A 133 -10.80 -7.34 6.62
C ALA A 133 -9.66 -8.24 6.09
N ALA A 134 -9.48 -9.40 6.74
CA ALA A 134 -8.42 -10.33 6.39
C ALA A 134 -8.44 -10.71 4.88
N PRO A 135 -7.28 -10.83 4.24
CA PRO A 135 -7.14 -11.14 2.83
C PRO A 135 -7.69 -12.52 2.48
N ARG A 136 -8.25 -12.63 1.28
CA ARG A 136 -8.72 -13.90 0.73
C ARG A 136 -7.54 -14.77 0.34
N SER A 137 -7.73 -16.09 0.32
CA SER A 137 -6.69 -17.07 -0.02
C SER A 137 -6.02 -16.79 -1.36
N GLU A 138 -6.78 -16.33 -2.35
CA GLU A 138 -6.31 -15.99 -3.70
C GLU A 138 -5.38 -14.77 -3.71
N CYS A 139 -5.56 -13.84 -2.78
CA CYS A 139 -4.79 -12.58 -2.71
C CYS A 139 -3.58 -12.67 -1.77
N LEU A 140 -3.46 -13.75 -0.98
CA LEU A 140 -2.40 -13.92 0.00
C LEU A 140 -0.99 -13.81 -0.61
N GLY A 141 -0.79 -14.29 -1.84
CA GLY A 141 0.49 -14.16 -2.53
C GLY A 141 0.88 -12.71 -2.80
N GLU A 142 -0.07 -11.88 -3.25
CA GLU A 142 0.16 -10.45 -3.50
C GLU A 142 0.44 -9.67 -2.20
N VAL A 143 -0.30 -10.01 -1.13
CA VAL A 143 -0.10 -9.42 0.20
C VAL A 143 1.25 -9.84 0.78
N MET A 144 1.68 -11.10 0.57
CA MET A 144 2.99 -11.59 0.97
C MET A 144 4.10 -10.83 0.25
N ASP A 145 3.97 -10.65 -1.06
CA ASP A 145 4.90 -9.86 -1.87
C ASP A 145 5.00 -8.41 -1.37
N ALA A 146 3.87 -7.79 -1.03
CA ALA A 146 3.84 -6.44 -0.48
C ALA A 146 4.51 -6.38 0.92
N ALA A 147 4.22 -7.35 1.79
CA ALA A 147 4.82 -7.43 3.12
C ALA A 147 6.33 -7.64 3.07
N VAL A 148 6.81 -8.44 2.12
CA VAL A 148 8.23 -8.65 1.85
C VAL A 148 8.88 -7.35 1.36
N ARG A 149 8.32 -6.68 0.36
CA ARG A 149 8.83 -5.38 -0.12
C ARG A 149 8.88 -4.32 0.98
N ALA A 150 7.89 -4.31 1.86
CA ALA A 150 7.80 -3.39 2.99
C ALA A 150 8.71 -3.79 4.18
N ALA A 151 9.43 -4.91 4.09
CA ALA A 151 10.21 -5.50 5.18
C ALA A 151 9.42 -5.66 6.50
N SER A 152 8.11 -5.91 6.40
CA SER A 152 7.19 -6.02 7.55
C SER A 152 7.27 -7.42 8.16
N LEU A 153 8.18 -7.62 9.11
CA LEU A 153 8.41 -8.91 9.77
C LEU A 153 7.13 -9.50 10.38
N ASP A 154 6.32 -8.68 11.04
CA ASP A 154 5.12 -9.15 11.74
C ASP A 154 4.04 -9.62 10.76
N THR A 155 3.89 -8.95 9.62
CA THR A 155 2.94 -9.36 8.59
C THR A 155 3.40 -10.62 7.86
N VAL A 156 4.70 -10.72 7.56
CA VAL A 156 5.27 -11.94 6.94
C VAL A 156 5.13 -13.14 7.87
N LYS A 157 5.44 -12.98 9.17
CA LYS A 157 5.21 -14.03 10.17
C LYS A 157 3.76 -14.45 10.23
N TRP A 158 2.85 -13.47 10.30
CA TRP A 158 1.43 -13.73 10.32
C TRP A 158 0.96 -14.52 9.09
N LEU A 159 1.36 -14.14 7.88
CA LEU A 159 1.03 -14.86 6.64
C LEU A 159 1.64 -16.27 6.59
N HIS A 160 2.88 -16.42 7.06
CA HIS A 160 3.55 -17.70 7.10
C HIS A 160 2.94 -18.65 8.13
N ASP A 161 2.68 -18.16 9.34
CA ASP A 161 2.27 -18.99 10.47
C ASP A 161 0.80 -19.39 10.39
N GLU A 162 -0.08 -18.43 10.09
CA GLU A 162 -1.54 -18.64 10.06
C GLU A 162 -2.03 -19.14 8.70
N HIS A 163 -1.44 -18.67 7.60
CA HIS A 163 -1.94 -18.96 6.26
C HIS A 163 -1.04 -19.91 5.44
N LYS A 164 0.10 -20.36 6.00
CA LYS A 164 1.06 -21.28 5.35
C LYS A 164 1.54 -20.82 3.98
N VAL A 165 1.59 -19.51 3.76
CA VAL A 165 2.05 -18.92 2.50
C VAL A 165 3.57 -19.02 2.46
N MET A 166 4.11 -19.91 1.60
CA MET A 166 5.56 -20.16 1.51
C MET A 166 6.24 -19.44 0.33
N SER A 167 5.48 -18.94 -0.65
CA SER A 167 6.03 -18.34 -1.86
C SER A 167 5.64 -16.88 -2.01
N CYS A 168 6.62 -16.02 -2.26
CA CYS A 168 6.39 -14.73 -2.91
C CYS A 168 6.51 -14.90 -4.43
N ALA A 169 5.55 -14.39 -5.21
CA ALA A 169 5.50 -14.59 -6.67
C ALA A 169 6.66 -13.89 -7.38
N THR A 170 7.09 -12.74 -6.86
CA THR A 170 8.28 -12.03 -7.32
C THR A 170 9.59 -12.66 -6.86
N GLY A 171 9.57 -13.51 -5.83
CA GLY A 171 10.71 -14.32 -5.43
C GLY A 171 11.99 -13.55 -5.09
N SER A 172 11.98 -12.22 -4.96
CA SER A 172 13.20 -11.40 -4.94
C SER A 172 13.39 -10.67 -3.61
N TRP A 173 14.53 -10.92 -2.98
CA TRP A 173 14.97 -10.20 -1.78
C TRP A 173 15.59 -8.83 -2.06
N ASP A 174 15.58 -8.36 -3.32
CA ASP A 174 16.28 -7.14 -3.73
C ASP A 174 15.86 -5.91 -2.92
N GLN A 175 14.56 -5.72 -2.70
CA GLN A 175 14.03 -4.57 -1.96
C GLN A 175 14.25 -4.69 -0.43
N PRO A 176 13.92 -5.82 0.23
CA PRO A 176 14.27 -6.01 1.63
C PRO A 176 15.77 -5.88 1.92
N ALA A 177 16.63 -6.25 0.97
CA ALA A 177 18.08 -6.08 1.12
C ALA A 177 18.57 -4.64 0.95
N LYS A 178 17.74 -3.70 0.46
CA LYS A 178 18.09 -2.27 0.45
C LYS A 178 17.65 -1.57 1.73
N ASP A 179 16.42 -1.84 2.14
CA ASP A 179 15.71 -0.98 3.09
C ASP A 179 15.34 -1.71 4.40
N GLY A 180 15.46 -3.04 4.42
CA GLY A 180 15.01 -3.88 5.52
C GLY A 180 16.10 -4.19 6.56
N PRO A 181 15.72 -4.46 7.82
CA PRO A 181 16.65 -4.86 8.86
C PRO A 181 17.20 -6.27 8.60
N LEU A 182 18.45 -6.53 8.95
CA LEU A 182 19.12 -7.82 8.73
C LEU A 182 18.37 -9.01 9.37
N SER A 183 17.68 -8.78 10.48
CA SER A 183 16.83 -9.78 11.15
C SER A 183 15.68 -10.28 10.26
N PHE A 184 15.20 -9.45 9.35
CA PHE A 184 14.15 -9.80 8.39
C PHE A 184 14.67 -10.76 7.32
N LEU A 185 15.85 -10.50 6.75
CA LEU A 185 16.48 -11.41 5.79
C LEU A 185 16.81 -12.77 6.43
N LYS A 186 17.25 -12.79 7.69
CA LYS A 186 17.46 -14.03 8.48
C LYS A 186 16.17 -14.86 8.54
N PHE A 187 15.02 -14.19 8.75
CA PHE A 187 13.72 -14.85 8.84
C PHE A 187 13.27 -15.45 7.50
N LEU A 188 13.41 -14.69 6.40
CA LEU A 188 13.02 -15.16 5.07
C LEU A 188 13.80 -16.40 4.64
N HIS A 189 15.12 -16.41 4.87
CA HIS A 189 15.97 -17.54 4.55
C HIS A 189 15.62 -18.79 5.39
N ALA A 190 15.43 -18.61 6.71
CA ALA A 190 15.13 -19.72 7.62
C ALA A 190 13.81 -20.45 7.28
N HIS A 191 12.87 -19.76 6.65
CA HIS A 191 11.56 -20.31 6.26
C HIS A 191 11.43 -20.56 4.75
N SER A 192 12.55 -20.48 4.01
CA SER A 192 12.58 -20.68 2.55
C SER A 192 11.56 -19.80 1.79
N ILE A 193 11.35 -18.56 2.27
CA ILE A 193 10.40 -17.61 1.68
C ILE A 193 11.10 -16.83 0.56
N GLY A 194 10.79 -17.16 -0.69
CA GLY A 194 11.37 -16.53 -1.88
C GLY A 194 12.83 -16.90 -2.13
N SER A 195 13.50 -16.13 -2.98
CA SER A 195 14.90 -16.34 -3.35
C SER A 195 15.71 -15.02 -3.34
N PRO A 196 17.05 -15.09 -3.21
CA PRO A 196 17.88 -13.93 -3.49
C PRO A 196 17.77 -13.56 -4.98
N GLY A 197 17.46 -12.31 -5.30
CA GLY A 197 17.42 -11.81 -6.67
C GLY A 197 18.81 -11.45 -7.22
N ASP A 198 18.87 -11.13 -8.52
CA ASP A 198 20.12 -10.82 -9.24
C ASP A 198 20.84 -9.54 -8.73
N LYS A 199 20.18 -8.64 -8.00
CA LYS A 199 20.77 -7.37 -7.50
C LYS A 199 21.38 -7.46 -6.10
N VAL A 200 21.26 -8.61 -5.44
CA VAL A 200 21.99 -8.90 -4.20
C VAL A 200 23.46 -9.24 -4.51
N ASP A 201 23.75 -9.59 -5.76
CA ASP A 201 25.09 -9.87 -6.29
C ASP A 201 25.97 -8.59 -6.28
N GLY A 202 27.05 -8.61 -5.49
CA GLY A 202 28.00 -7.51 -5.29
C GLY A 202 27.72 -6.55 -4.12
N ARG A 203 26.69 -6.75 -3.28
CA ARG A 203 26.38 -5.84 -2.15
C ARG A 203 27.17 -6.14 -0.88
N SER A 204 27.73 -5.10 -0.26
CA SER A 204 28.42 -5.15 1.03
C SER A 204 27.46 -5.03 2.23
N LEU A 205 27.46 -6.03 3.09
CA LEU A 205 26.76 -6.12 4.37
C LEU A 205 27.74 -5.80 5.51
N GLU A 206 27.48 -4.76 6.30
CA GLU A 206 28.24 -4.51 7.52
C GLU A 206 27.62 -5.23 8.72
N VAL A 207 28.43 -6.00 9.42
CA VAL A 207 28.02 -6.84 10.54
C VAL A 207 28.91 -6.53 11.74
N PRO A 208 28.36 -6.21 12.91
CA PRO A 208 29.15 -6.07 14.13
C PRO A 208 30.01 -7.30 14.41
N ASN A 209 31.26 -7.10 14.82
CA ASN A 209 32.17 -8.19 15.19
C ASN A 209 31.65 -9.01 16.39
N SER A 210 30.74 -8.42 17.18
CA SER A 210 30.06 -9.08 18.30
C SER A 210 29.00 -10.12 17.86
N ASP A 211 28.45 -10.03 16.64
CA ASP A 211 27.53 -11.04 16.10
C ASP A 211 28.34 -12.18 15.44
N TRP A 212 29.07 -12.93 16.28
CA TRP A 212 29.98 -13.99 15.84
C TRP A 212 29.26 -15.11 15.07
N ARG A 213 28.01 -15.42 15.43
CA ARG A 213 27.18 -16.41 14.73
C ARG A 213 26.89 -15.98 13.30
N PHE A 214 26.67 -14.69 13.09
CA PHE A 214 26.49 -14.16 11.74
C PHE A 214 27.78 -14.16 10.95
N ASN A 215 28.90 -13.73 11.54
CA ASN A 215 30.20 -13.78 10.85
C ASN A 215 30.62 -15.22 10.49
N GLU A 216 30.31 -16.19 11.36
CA GLU A 216 30.53 -17.61 11.08
C GLU A 216 29.58 -18.11 9.97
N TRP A 217 28.29 -17.78 10.04
CA TRP A 217 27.32 -18.15 9.01
C TRP A 217 27.67 -17.53 7.66
N SER A 218 28.00 -16.24 7.62
CA SER A 218 28.43 -15.53 6.39
C SER A 218 29.66 -16.16 5.76
N GLY A 219 30.59 -16.67 6.57
CA GLY A 219 31.72 -17.48 6.11
C GLY A 219 31.30 -18.86 5.56
N LYS A 220 30.24 -19.47 6.09
CA LYS A 220 29.70 -20.77 5.64
C LYS A 220 28.87 -20.66 4.36
N VAL A 221 28.06 -19.61 4.20
CA VAL A 221 27.29 -19.34 2.98
C VAL A 221 28.11 -18.60 1.90
N ASN A 222 29.42 -18.83 1.88
CA ASN A 222 30.36 -18.31 0.87
C ASN A 222 30.30 -16.80 0.59
N LEU A 223 29.76 -15.97 1.49
CA LEU A 223 29.79 -14.52 1.32
C LEU A 223 31.26 -14.06 1.36
N ARG A 224 31.66 -13.18 0.43
CA ARG A 224 33.05 -12.73 0.35
C ARG A 224 33.34 -11.70 1.43
N ARG A 225 34.25 -12.00 2.35
CA ARG A 225 34.66 -11.02 3.37
C ARG A 225 35.38 -9.83 2.72
N ALA A 226 34.86 -8.62 2.92
CA ALA A 226 35.44 -7.36 2.49
C ALA A 226 36.05 -6.60 3.69
N ARG A 227 36.80 -5.53 3.40
CA ARG A 227 37.44 -4.70 4.43
C ARG A 227 36.35 -4.01 5.26
N GLY A 228 36.24 -4.41 6.53
CA GLY A 228 35.37 -3.78 7.51
C GLY A 228 36.12 -2.81 8.42
N ASN A 229 35.41 -2.17 9.33
CA ASN A 229 35.97 -1.28 10.36
C ASN A 229 36.29 -2.06 11.65
N ILE A 230 36.93 -1.41 12.62
CA ILE A 230 37.37 -2.04 13.88
C ILE A 230 36.19 -2.69 14.65
N ALA A 231 34.97 -2.14 14.49
CA ALA A 231 33.75 -2.64 15.12
C ALA A 231 32.95 -3.64 14.24
N ASN A 232 33.12 -3.63 12.92
CA ASN A 232 32.24 -4.32 11.97
C ASN A 232 33.03 -5.10 10.91
N THR A 233 32.61 -6.32 10.59
CA THR A 233 33.06 -7.07 9.42
C THR A 233 32.14 -6.80 8.25
N CYS A 234 32.71 -6.57 7.07
CA CYS A 234 31.97 -6.35 5.83
C CYS A 234 31.90 -7.65 5.01
N TRP A 235 30.74 -8.00 4.47
CA TRP A 235 30.50 -9.20 3.67
C TRP A 235 29.84 -8.86 2.34
N ILE A 236 30.44 -9.27 1.24
CA ILE A 236 29.88 -9.10 -0.10
C ILE A 236 29.05 -10.32 -0.43
N CYS A 237 27.77 -10.08 -0.70
CA CYS A 237 26.86 -11.10 -1.20
C CYS A 237 27.09 -11.28 -2.69
N ASP A 238 27.40 -12.50 -3.13
CA ASP A 238 27.54 -12.87 -4.54
C ASP A 238 26.44 -13.89 -4.87
N SER A 239 25.87 -13.84 -6.08
CA SER A 239 24.81 -14.76 -6.52
C SER A 239 25.28 -16.22 -6.53
N ALA A 240 26.59 -16.46 -6.61
CA ALA A 240 27.20 -17.79 -6.46
C ALA A 240 27.26 -18.26 -4.99
N SER A 241 27.37 -17.35 -4.04
CA SER A 241 27.52 -17.65 -2.60
C SER A 241 26.26 -18.20 -1.97
N LEU A 242 25.10 -17.76 -2.45
CA LEU A 242 23.79 -18.14 -1.93
C LEU A 242 23.21 -19.44 -2.53
N ARG A 243 23.94 -20.09 -3.46
CA ARG A 243 23.48 -21.29 -4.17
C ARG A 243 23.78 -22.63 -3.47
N LEU A 244 24.41 -22.63 -2.31
CA LEU A 244 24.82 -23.89 -1.67
C LEU A 244 23.89 -24.25 -0.51
N GLU A 245 22.82 -24.96 -0.87
CA GLU A 245 22.58 -26.35 -0.43
C GLU A 245 21.40 -26.92 -1.23
N GLN A 246 21.68 -27.57 -2.37
CA GLN A 246 20.94 -28.77 -2.75
C GLN A 246 21.80 -29.95 -2.28
N MET A 247 21.33 -30.62 -1.22
CA MET A 247 21.74 -31.95 -0.71
C MET A 247 23.24 -32.21 -0.49
#